data_AF-A0A6C0JY36-F1
#
_entry.id   AF-A0A6C0JY36-F1
#
_cell.length_a   1.000
_cell.length_b   1.000
_cell.length_c   1.000
_cell.angle_alpha   90.00
_cell.angle_beta   90.00
_cell.angle_gamma   90.00
#
_symmetry.space_group_name_H-M   'P 1'
#
loop_
_entity.id
_entity.type
_entity.pdbx_description
1 polymer ?
#
loop_
_entity_poly.entity_id
_entity_poly.type
_entity_poly.pdbx_seq_one_letter_code
_entity_poly.pdbx_strand_id
1 'polypeptide(L)'
;MQYTIIHIMLGWKFSYSSQNTKTDFINAPRKICIAAHSTPYFDGIVLYYALKYFGEKNPIIYVSSYCFTPYLHKSCMAIPSNSGFIKSECTSLEKLPTFCRIIFPSGGKVWWKTGFYVLAKILSAKIVIIGIDYKTRSVVIDSVIDPRLHTFEETKKICIDRLRNYEPGPFCYVLRVLCNYGCETYMFDMKTLWYLRISILFILLYSISANVLK
;
A
#
# COMPACT_ATOMS: atom_id res chain seq x y z
N MET A 1 13.98 11.31 -17.65
CA MET A 1 12.80 10.74 -16.97
C MET A 1 12.95 9.25 -16.67
N GLN A 2 13.35 8.39 -17.62
CA GLN A 2 13.71 6.98 -17.35
C GLN A 2 14.85 6.82 -16.33
N TYR A 3 15.85 7.71 -16.34
CA TYR A 3 17.01 7.65 -15.44
C TYR A 3 16.68 7.71 -13.94
N THR A 4 15.74 8.57 -13.51
CA THR A 4 15.33 8.70 -12.10
C THR A 4 14.61 7.44 -11.60
N ILE A 5 13.81 6.81 -12.47
CA ILE A 5 13.07 5.58 -12.16
C ILE A 5 14.02 4.39 -12.07
N ILE A 6 15.01 4.30 -12.97
CA ILE A 6 16.07 3.29 -12.91
C ILE A 6 16.82 3.41 -11.58
N HIS A 7 17.12 4.63 -11.10
CA HIS A 7 17.72 4.84 -9.78
C HIS A 7 16.84 4.44 -8.59
N ILE A 8 15.52 4.67 -8.65
CA ILE A 8 14.60 4.24 -7.59
C ILE A 8 14.51 2.71 -7.51
N MET A 9 14.53 2.04 -8.66
CA MET A 9 14.44 0.58 -8.75
C MET A 9 15.79 -0.13 -8.56
N LEU A 10 16.91 0.60 -8.67
CA LEU A 10 18.26 0.06 -8.51
C LEU A 10 18.45 -0.54 -7.11
N GLY A 11 18.68 -1.85 -7.08
CA GLY A 11 18.92 -2.61 -5.85
C GLY A 11 17.68 -3.23 -5.22
N TRP A 12 16.49 -3.05 -5.80
CA TRP A 12 15.30 -3.80 -5.37
C TRP A 12 15.34 -5.24 -5.88
N LYS A 13 15.03 -6.19 -4.99
CA LYS A 13 14.92 -7.62 -5.31
C LYS A 13 13.44 -8.03 -5.35
N PHE A 14 13.06 -8.82 -6.34
CA PHE A 14 11.68 -9.28 -6.51
C PHE A 14 11.61 -10.79 -6.41
N SER A 15 10.78 -11.30 -5.51
CA SER A 15 10.65 -12.74 -5.26
C SER A 15 9.23 -13.14 -4.90
N TYR A 16 9.00 -14.44 -4.88
CA TYR A 16 7.81 -15.07 -4.32
C TYR A 16 8.21 -15.70 -2.98
N SER A 17 7.32 -15.70 -2.00
CA SER A 17 7.56 -16.37 -0.71
C SER A 17 7.75 -17.88 -0.85
N SER A 18 7.08 -18.49 -1.82
CA SER A 18 7.13 -19.92 -2.11
C SER A 18 6.79 -20.21 -3.57
N GLN A 19 7.08 -21.44 -4.02
CA GLN A 19 6.70 -21.90 -5.36
C GLN A 19 5.17 -22.01 -5.51
N ASN A 20 4.44 -22.37 -4.46
CA ASN A 20 2.98 -22.42 -4.48
C ASN A 20 2.39 -21.03 -4.71
N THR A 21 2.91 -20.02 -3.98
CA THR A 21 2.51 -18.62 -4.14
C THR A 21 2.75 -18.13 -5.57
N LYS A 22 3.86 -18.53 -6.20
CA LYS A 22 4.14 -18.21 -7.60
C LYS A 22 3.07 -18.78 -8.54
N THR A 23 2.74 -20.06 -8.37
CA THR A 23 1.71 -20.73 -9.16
C THR A 23 0.35 -20.06 -8.99
N ASP A 24 -0.06 -19.78 -7.75
CA ASP A 24 -1.32 -19.12 -7.44
C ASP A 24 -1.40 -17.70 -8.02
N PHE A 25 -0.28 -16.96 -7.98
CA PHE A 25 -0.19 -15.63 -8.57
C PHE A 25 -0.34 -15.67 -10.09
N ILE A 26 0.39 -16.55 -10.77
CA ILE A 26 0.33 -16.67 -12.24
C ILE A 26 -1.08 -17.10 -12.69
N ASN A 27 -1.70 -18.02 -11.96
CA ASN A 27 -3.01 -18.57 -12.30
C ASN A 27 -4.19 -17.67 -11.92
N ALA A 28 -3.96 -16.56 -11.21
CA ALA A 28 -5.02 -15.63 -10.83
C ALA A 28 -5.26 -14.57 -11.93
N PRO A 29 -6.33 -14.63 -12.74
CA PRO A 29 -6.55 -13.66 -13.81
C PRO A 29 -6.89 -12.25 -13.29
N ARG A 30 -7.58 -12.19 -12.15
CA ARG A 30 -8.08 -10.96 -11.53
C ARG A 30 -7.44 -10.80 -10.16
N LYS A 31 -6.70 -9.71 -9.96
CA LYS A 31 -5.87 -9.48 -8.78
C LYS A 31 -6.17 -8.14 -8.13
N ILE A 32 -6.47 -8.18 -6.83
CA ILE A 32 -6.43 -7.03 -5.93
C ILE A 32 -5.17 -7.17 -5.07
N CYS A 33 -4.12 -6.47 -5.47
CA CYS A 33 -2.85 -6.41 -4.79
C CYS A 33 -2.92 -5.39 -3.63
N ILE A 34 -2.49 -5.82 -2.45
CA ILE A 34 -2.45 -4.97 -1.25
C ILE A 34 -1.05 -4.99 -0.65
N ALA A 35 -0.68 -3.89 -0.02
CA ALA A 35 0.56 -3.76 0.74
C ALA A 35 0.35 -2.86 1.97
N ALA A 36 1.23 -2.99 2.95
CA ALA A 36 1.24 -2.07 4.08
C ALA A 36 1.76 -0.71 3.64
N HIS A 37 0.99 0.33 3.93
CA HIS A 37 1.29 1.69 3.51
C HIS A 37 2.32 2.32 4.45
N SER A 38 3.54 2.51 3.96
CA SER A 38 4.67 3.10 4.66
C SER A 38 4.96 4.52 4.19
N THR A 39 5.04 4.69 2.87
CA THR A 39 5.29 5.97 2.20
C THR A 39 4.34 6.10 1.01
N PRO A 40 3.45 7.12 0.99
CA PRO A 40 2.33 7.13 0.06
C PRO A 40 2.68 7.02 -1.42
N TYR A 41 3.84 7.59 -1.77
CA TYR A 41 4.24 7.74 -3.15
C TYR A 41 5.22 6.66 -3.61
N PHE A 42 6.28 6.42 -2.84
CA PHE A 42 7.33 5.48 -3.23
C PHE A 42 6.83 4.03 -3.22
N ASP A 43 5.99 3.65 -2.25
CA ASP A 43 5.40 2.31 -2.22
C ASP A 43 4.63 2.01 -3.51
N GLY A 44 3.86 2.99 -4.01
CA GLY A 44 3.11 2.84 -5.26
C GLY A 44 4.01 2.62 -6.48
N ILE A 45 5.10 3.39 -6.59
CA ILE A 45 6.09 3.21 -7.67
C ILE A 45 6.73 1.83 -7.61
N VAL A 46 7.24 1.45 -6.44
CA VAL A 46 7.94 0.18 -6.22
C VAL A 46 7.02 -0.99 -6.57
N LEU A 47 5.77 -0.97 -6.13
CA LEU A 47 4.78 -2.01 -6.44
C LEU A 47 4.43 -2.07 -7.92
N TYR A 48 4.27 -0.92 -8.60
CA TYR A 48 3.98 -0.89 -10.03
C TYR A 48 5.05 -1.61 -10.84
N TYR A 49 6.32 -1.28 -10.59
CA TYR A 49 7.44 -1.89 -11.30
C TYR A 49 7.68 -3.34 -10.89
N ALA A 50 7.48 -3.69 -9.62
CA ALA A 50 7.54 -5.08 -9.18
C ALA A 50 6.48 -5.94 -9.89
N LEU A 51 5.24 -5.45 -10.00
CA LEU A 51 4.17 -6.19 -10.70
C LEU A 51 4.43 -6.31 -12.20
N LYS A 52 4.97 -5.28 -12.85
CA LYS A 52 5.48 -5.36 -14.22
C LYS A 52 6.55 -6.44 -14.37
N TYR A 53 7.49 -6.51 -13.43
CA TYR A 53 8.53 -7.53 -13.40
C TYR A 53 7.94 -8.95 -13.23
N PHE A 54 6.91 -9.10 -12.40
CA PHE A 54 6.18 -10.36 -12.24
C PHE A 54 5.27 -10.72 -13.43
N GLY A 55 5.27 -9.93 -14.50
CA GLY A 55 4.57 -10.23 -15.75
C GLY A 55 3.21 -9.54 -15.93
N GLU A 56 2.79 -8.69 -14.99
CA GLU A 56 1.53 -7.96 -15.11
C GLU A 56 1.61 -6.88 -16.18
N LYS A 57 0.73 -6.95 -17.18
CA LYS A 57 0.78 -6.00 -18.31
C LYS A 57 0.32 -4.61 -17.93
N ASN A 58 -0.73 -4.47 -17.12
CA ASN A 58 -1.37 -3.17 -16.81
C ASN A 58 -1.77 -3.05 -15.33
N PRO A 59 -0.80 -3.05 -14.39
CA PRO A 59 -1.08 -2.73 -13.00
C PRO A 59 -1.56 -1.27 -12.87
N ILE A 60 -2.65 -1.05 -12.13
CA ILE A 60 -3.19 0.29 -11.83
C ILE A 60 -3.18 0.51 -10.33
N ILE A 61 -2.62 1.65 -9.90
CA ILE A 61 -2.59 2.07 -8.50
C ILE A 61 -3.80 2.94 -8.20
N TYR A 62 -4.54 2.62 -7.16
CA TYR A 62 -5.57 3.51 -6.65
C TYR A 62 -5.02 4.49 -5.62
N VAL A 63 -5.31 5.78 -5.82
CA VAL A 63 -4.83 6.88 -4.97
C VAL A 63 -6.00 7.72 -4.46
N SER A 64 -5.97 8.18 -3.22
CA SER A 64 -7.05 9.00 -2.65
C SER A 64 -7.02 10.47 -3.11
N SER A 65 -5.88 10.95 -3.61
CA SER A 65 -5.74 12.26 -4.24
C SER A 65 -4.60 12.24 -5.26
N TYR A 66 -4.76 12.95 -6.38
CA TYR A 66 -3.74 13.08 -7.43
C TYR A 66 -2.52 13.92 -7.02
N CYS A 67 -2.44 14.37 -5.76
CA CYS A 67 -1.50 15.41 -5.34
C CYS A 67 -0.01 15.05 -5.46
N PHE A 68 0.37 13.81 -5.81
CA PHE A 68 1.78 13.40 -5.74
C PHE A 68 2.32 12.61 -6.95
N THR A 69 1.57 12.41 -8.05
CA THR A 69 1.99 11.43 -9.07
C THR A 69 2.17 11.96 -10.51
N PRO A 70 3.00 12.98 -10.78
CA PRO A 70 3.30 13.37 -12.17
C PRO A 70 3.97 12.23 -12.97
N TYR A 71 4.66 11.30 -12.30
CA TYR A 71 5.44 10.24 -12.96
C TYR A 71 4.65 8.96 -13.31
N LEU A 72 3.46 8.76 -12.73
CA LEU A 72 2.62 7.57 -12.96
C LEU A 72 1.19 7.91 -13.36
N HIS A 73 0.95 9.11 -13.90
CA HIS A 73 -0.40 9.60 -14.17
C HIS A 73 -1.27 8.65 -15.00
N LYS A 74 -0.69 7.89 -15.94
CA LYS A 74 -1.43 6.90 -16.77
C LYS A 74 -1.69 5.55 -16.07
N SER A 75 -1.04 5.29 -14.95
CA SER A 75 -1.14 4.05 -14.17
C SER A 75 -1.67 4.29 -12.75
N CYS A 76 -2.09 5.52 -12.46
CA CYS A 76 -2.80 5.89 -11.25
C CYS A 76 -4.26 6.18 -11.59
N MET A 77 -5.17 5.73 -10.74
CA MET A 77 -6.58 6.08 -10.79
C MET A 77 -6.99 6.67 -9.45
N ALA A 78 -7.55 7.88 -9.46
CA ALA A 78 -8.06 8.45 -8.22
C ALA A 78 -9.33 7.73 -7.76
N ILE A 79 -9.41 7.50 -6.46
CA ILE A 79 -10.64 7.12 -5.78
C ILE A 79 -11.40 8.41 -5.49
N PRO A 80 -12.52 8.70 -6.17
CA PRO A 80 -13.35 9.85 -5.84
C PRO A 80 -13.90 9.71 -4.42
N SER A 81 -14.12 10.84 -3.75
CA SER A 81 -14.66 10.91 -2.38
C SER A 81 -16.13 10.51 -2.27
N ASN A 82 -16.79 10.17 -3.39
CA ASN A 82 -18.21 9.82 -3.43
C ASN A 82 -18.46 8.33 -3.11
N SER A 83 -19.66 8.02 -2.63
CA SER A 83 -20.08 6.67 -2.24
C SER A 83 -20.29 5.70 -3.42
N GLY A 84 -20.13 6.16 -4.66
CA GLY A 84 -20.39 5.37 -5.87
C GLY A 84 -19.19 4.60 -6.43
N PHE A 85 -17.97 4.90 -5.97
CA PHE A 85 -16.73 4.38 -6.58
C PHE A 85 -16.70 2.85 -6.71
N ILE A 86 -17.02 2.12 -5.64
CA ILE A 86 -16.96 0.66 -5.65
C ILE A 86 -17.92 0.09 -6.69
N LYS A 87 -19.14 0.65 -6.80
CA LYS A 87 -20.14 0.20 -7.76
C LYS A 87 -19.68 0.47 -9.20
N SER A 88 -19.23 1.69 -9.49
CA SER A 88 -18.75 2.06 -10.83
C SER A 88 -17.52 1.24 -11.23
N GLU A 89 -16.61 1.02 -10.29
CA GLU A 89 -15.39 0.25 -10.56
C GLU A 89 -15.70 -1.23 -10.79
N CYS A 90 -16.62 -1.82 -10.01
CA CYS A 90 -17.10 -3.17 -10.29
C CYS A 90 -17.67 -3.30 -11.71
N THR A 91 -18.56 -2.39 -12.13
CA THR A 91 -19.15 -2.41 -13.48
C THR A 91 -18.09 -2.29 -14.59
N SER A 92 -17.02 -1.53 -14.34
CA SER A 92 -15.90 -1.39 -15.27
C SER A 92 -15.06 -2.67 -15.35
N LEU A 93 -14.66 -3.21 -14.19
CA LEU A 93 -13.74 -4.34 -14.09
C LEU A 93 -14.38 -5.69 -14.41
N GLU A 94 -15.68 -5.85 -14.22
CA GLU A 94 -16.40 -7.09 -14.51
C GLU A 94 -16.27 -7.51 -15.98
N LYS A 95 -16.19 -6.52 -16.88
CA LYS A 95 -16.00 -6.70 -18.32
C LYS A 95 -14.57 -7.13 -18.70
N LEU A 96 -13.62 -7.02 -17.77
CA LEU A 96 -12.23 -7.36 -18.03
C LEU A 96 -11.98 -8.83 -17.64
N PRO A 97 -11.45 -9.66 -18.56
CA PRO A 97 -11.10 -11.04 -18.24
C PRO A 97 -9.91 -11.07 -17.25
N THR A 98 -9.00 -10.11 -17.36
CA THR A 98 -7.81 -10.01 -16.51
C THR A 98 -7.59 -8.57 -16.03
N PHE A 99 -7.19 -8.39 -14.77
CA PHE A 99 -6.75 -7.11 -14.26
C PHE A 99 -5.84 -7.26 -13.03
N CYS A 100 -5.00 -6.24 -12.81
CA CYS A 100 -4.21 -6.09 -11.61
C CYS A 100 -4.43 -4.68 -11.04
N ARG A 101 -4.86 -4.61 -9.78
CA ARG A 101 -5.11 -3.35 -9.07
C ARG A 101 -4.34 -3.31 -7.77
N ILE A 102 -3.64 -2.21 -7.52
CA ILE A 102 -2.89 -1.96 -6.30
C ILE A 102 -3.74 -1.05 -5.41
N ILE A 103 -4.10 -1.54 -4.22
CA ILE A 103 -4.86 -0.79 -3.22
C ILE A 103 -4.07 -0.78 -1.92
N PHE A 104 -3.86 0.41 -1.35
CA PHE A 104 -3.43 0.54 0.03
C PHE A 104 -4.66 0.55 0.94
N PRO A 105 -4.91 -0.51 1.74
CA PRO A 105 -6.18 -0.65 2.47
C PRO A 105 -6.45 0.47 3.47
N SER A 106 -5.40 1.09 4.01
CA SER A 106 -5.50 2.23 4.91
C SER A 106 -6.01 3.50 4.22
N GLY A 107 -5.68 3.70 2.94
CA GLY A 107 -5.93 4.96 2.24
C GLY A 107 -5.42 6.18 3.02
N GLY A 108 -4.30 6.04 3.74
CA GLY A 108 -3.72 7.10 4.59
C GLY A 108 -4.37 7.27 5.97
N LYS A 109 -5.24 6.35 6.39
CA LYS A 109 -5.85 6.32 7.74
C LYS A 109 -5.24 5.21 8.60
N VAL A 110 -5.29 5.37 9.91
CA VAL A 110 -4.70 4.38 10.84
C VAL A 110 -5.43 3.02 10.86
N TRP A 111 -6.63 2.93 10.30
CA TRP A 111 -7.43 1.70 10.16
C TRP A 111 -7.63 1.31 8.70
N TRP A 112 -7.90 0.03 8.45
CA TRP A 112 -8.18 -0.47 7.11
C TRP A 112 -9.63 -0.24 6.68
N LYS A 113 -9.83 0.16 5.43
CA LYS A 113 -11.14 0.26 4.79
C LYS A 113 -11.50 -1.08 4.13
N THR A 114 -12.79 -1.36 3.99
CA THR A 114 -13.33 -2.61 3.42
C THR A 114 -13.28 -2.68 1.89
N GLY A 115 -13.02 -1.57 1.20
CA GLY A 115 -13.17 -1.46 -0.25
C GLY A 115 -12.39 -2.51 -1.06
N PHE A 116 -11.15 -2.83 -0.68
CA PHE A 116 -10.36 -3.86 -1.36
C PHE A 116 -11.01 -5.26 -1.29
N TYR A 117 -11.55 -5.60 -0.12
CA TYR A 117 -12.20 -6.89 0.11
C TYR A 117 -13.54 -6.97 -0.63
N VAL A 118 -14.33 -5.89 -0.62
CA VAL A 118 -15.60 -5.82 -1.35
C VAL A 118 -15.37 -5.96 -2.86
N LEU A 119 -14.39 -5.22 -3.42
CA LEU A 119 -14.01 -5.36 -4.83
C LEU A 119 -13.59 -6.79 -5.17
N ALA A 120 -12.72 -7.37 -4.34
CA ALA A 120 -12.22 -8.71 -4.58
C ALA A 120 -13.33 -9.76 -4.57
N LYS A 121 -14.26 -9.66 -3.62
CA LYS A 121 -15.38 -10.59 -3.48
C LYS A 121 -16.38 -10.48 -4.63
N ILE A 122 -16.78 -9.26 -5.02
CA ILE A 122 -17.73 -9.05 -6.12
C ILE A 122 -17.13 -9.51 -7.45
N LEU A 123 -15.87 -9.17 -7.73
CA LEU A 123 -15.22 -9.45 -9.01
C LEU A 123 -14.64 -10.86 -9.12
N SER A 124 -14.80 -11.68 -8.07
CA SER A 124 -14.13 -12.99 -7.92
C SER A 124 -12.61 -12.88 -8.15
N ALA A 125 -12.01 -11.79 -7.69
CA ALA A 125 -10.58 -11.54 -7.78
C ALA A 125 -9.86 -12.11 -6.55
N LYS A 126 -8.62 -12.56 -6.75
CA LYS A 126 -7.76 -12.96 -5.64
C LYS A 126 -7.19 -11.72 -4.95
N ILE A 127 -7.07 -11.78 -3.63
CA ILE A 127 -6.31 -10.79 -2.85
C ILE A 127 -4.86 -11.24 -2.83
N VAL A 128 -3.97 -10.43 -3.38
CA VAL A 128 -2.53 -10.71 -3.40
C VAL A 128 -1.86 -9.84 -2.35
N ILE A 129 -1.31 -10.47 -1.32
CA ILE A 129 -0.55 -9.77 -0.28
C ILE A 129 0.88 -9.58 -0.78
N ILE A 130 1.33 -8.33 -0.81
CA ILE A 130 2.66 -7.96 -1.25
C ILE A 130 3.41 -7.29 -0.09
N GLY A 131 4.50 -7.93 0.33
CA GLY A 131 5.44 -7.36 1.28
C GLY A 131 6.41 -6.41 0.60
N ILE A 132 6.58 -5.23 1.17
CA ILE A 132 7.65 -4.29 0.81
C ILE A 132 8.60 -4.22 2.00
N ASP A 133 9.80 -4.76 1.86
CA ASP A 133 10.83 -4.73 2.88
C ASP A 133 11.88 -3.68 2.53
N TYR A 134 11.86 -2.58 3.27
CA TYR A 134 12.81 -1.48 3.07
C TYR A 134 14.21 -1.78 3.60
N LYS A 135 14.35 -2.68 4.57
CA LYS A 135 15.65 -3.08 5.13
C LYS A 135 16.45 -3.89 4.12
N THR A 136 15.79 -4.85 3.47
CA THR A 136 16.42 -5.72 2.46
C THR A 136 16.26 -5.20 1.03
N ARG A 137 15.50 -4.12 0.84
CA ARG A 137 15.06 -3.59 -0.46
C ARG A 137 14.46 -4.70 -1.31
N SER A 138 13.43 -5.37 -0.78
CA SER A 138 12.78 -6.47 -1.49
C SER A 138 11.27 -6.29 -1.57
N VAL A 139 10.70 -6.72 -2.70
CA VAL A 139 9.25 -6.87 -2.88
C VAL A 139 8.95 -8.35 -3.02
N VAL A 140 8.12 -8.86 -2.12
CA VAL A 140 7.76 -10.27 -2.05
C VAL A 140 6.27 -10.43 -2.31
N ILE A 141 5.90 -11.22 -3.31
CA ILE A 141 4.53 -11.75 -3.37
C ILE A 141 4.43 -12.79 -2.25
N ASP A 142 3.81 -12.41 -1.14
CA ASP A 142 3.79 -13.19 0.08
C ASP A 142 2.73 -14.30 0.02
N SER A 143 1.50 -13.93 -0.31
CA SER A 143 0.36 -14.84 -0.24
C SER A 143 -0.69 -14.44 -1.27
N VAL A 144 -1.46 -15.42 -1.74
CA VAL A 144 -2.63 -15.23 -2.59
C VAL A 144 -3.84 -15.84 -1.89
N ILE A 145 -4.86 -15.03 -1.65
CA ILE A 145 -6.04 -15.41 -0.85
C ILE A 145 -7.29 -15.35 -1.72
N ASP A 146 -8.16 -16.35 -1.54
CA ASP A 146 -9.53 -16.28 -2.03
C ASP A 146 -10.43 -15.56 -1.00
N PRO A 147 -10.97 -14.37 -1.31
CA PRO A 147 -11.81 -13.61 -0.38
C PRO A 147 -13.17 -14.29 -0.10
N ARG A 148 -13.54 -15.34 -0.83
CA ARG A 148 -14.82 -16.06 -0.62
C ARG A 148 -14.76 -17.02 0.57
N LEU A 149 -13.55 -17.43 0.97
CA LEU A 149 -13.34 -18.40 2.04
C LEU A 149 -13.33 -17.79 3.44
N HIS A 150 -13.29 -16.46 3.54
CA HIS A 150 -13.11 -15.75 4.80
C HIS A 150 -14.03 -14.53 4.87
N THR A 151 -14.36 -14.11 6.08
CA THR A 151 -14.96 -12.81 6.35
C THR A 151 -13.95 -11.67 6.13
N PHE A 152 -14.45 -10.43 6.15
CA PHE A 152 -13.56 -9.26 6.07
C PHE A 152 -12.55 -9.22 7.22
N GLU A 153 -13.00 -9.43 8.46
CA GLU A 153 -12.12 -9.34 9.64
C GLU A 153 -11.07 -10.44 9.65
N GLU A 154 -11.43 -11.67 9.25
CA GLU A 154 -10.46 -12.76 9.08
C GLU A 154 -9.45 -12.44 7.97
N THR A 155 -9.92 -11.97 6.81
CA THR A 155 -9.05 -11.56 5.71
C THR A 155 -8.10 -10.45 6.15
N LYS A 156 -8.63 -9.41 6.80
CA LYS A 156 -7.85 -8.28 7.34
C LYS A 156 -6.78 -8.78 8.30
N LYS A 157 -7.14 -9.66 9.23
CA LYS A 157 -6.21 -10.25 10.20
C LYS A 157 -5.08 -11.01 9.51
N ILE A 158 -5.41 -11.90 8.57
CA ILE A 158 -4.41 -12.63 7.78
C ILE A 158 -3.47 -11.65 7.06
N CYS A 159 -4.02 -10.63 6.41
CA CYS A 159 -3.23 -9.64 5.70
C CYS A 159 -2.28 -8.87 6.62
N ILE A 160 -2.77 -8.43 7.79
CA ILE A 160 -1.96 -7.72 8.79
C ILE A 160 -0.84 -8.61 9.32
N ASP A 161 -1.16 -9.86 9.71
CA ASP A 161 -0.18 -10.78 10.29
C ASP A 161 0.93 -11.13 9.29
N ARG A 162 0.60 -11.27 8.00
CA ARG A 162 1.60 -11.44 6.94
C ARG A 162 2.44 -10.20 6.71
N LEU A 163 1.80 -9.03 6.59
CA LEU A 163 2.50 -7.78 6.27
C LEU A 163 3.43 -7.29 7.39
N ARG A 164 3.20 -7.71 8.64
CA ARG A 164 4.08 -7.40 9.78
C ARG A 164 5.48 -7.99 9.66
N ASN A 165 5.68 -8.99 8.81
CA ASN A 165 6.99 -9.59 8.60
C ASN A 165 7.94 -8.74 7.74
N TYR A 166 7.45 -7.60 7.23
CA TYR A 166 8.21 -6.73 6.31
C TYR A 166 8.46 -5.37 6.95
N GLU A 167 9.73 -4.95 6.94
CA GLU A 167 10.16 -3.70 7.54
C GLU A 167 9.60 -2.48 6.80
N PRO A 168 8.91 -1.56 7.51
CA PRO A 168 8.33 -0.38 6.90
C PRO A 168 9.39 0.60 6.39
N GLY A 169 8.96 1.48 5.49
CA GLY A 169 9.79 2.57 5.02
C GLY A 169 10.19 3.56 6.12
N PRO A 170 11.31 4.29 5.96
CA PRO A 170 11.93 5.11 7.01
C PRO A 170 11.02 6.25 7.51
N PHE A 171 10.09 6.72 6.69
CA PHE A 171 9.15 7.79 7.06
C PHE A 171 7.84 7.29 7.65
N CYS A 172 7.59 5.97 7.69
CA CYS A 172 6.34 5.42 8.21
C CYS A 172 6.09 5.90 9.66
N TYR A 173 7.15 5.86 10.48
CA TYR A 173 7.10 6.31 11.87
C TYR A 173 6.88 7.82 11.98
N VAL A 174 7.63 8.62 11.21
CA VAL A 174 7.54 10.09 11.23
C VAL A 174 6.13 10.55 10.80
N LEU A 175 5.59 9.98 9.74
CA LEU A 175 4.24 10.30 9.25
C LEU A 175 3.15 9.88 10.26
N ARG A 176 3.37 8.78 11.00
CA ARG A 176 2.48 8.36 12.10
C ARG A 176 2.50 9.34 13.26
N VAL A 177 3.68 9.76 13.68
CA VAL A 177 3.87 10.73 14.77
C VAL A 177 3.25 12.08 14.39
N LEU A 178 3.59 12.61 13.22
CA LEU A 178 3.22 13.98 12.83
C LEU A 178 1.79 14.13 12.31
N CYS A 179 1.31 13.18 11.50
CA CYS A 179 0.08 13.37 10.72
C CYS A 179 -1.01 12.34 11.05
N ASN A 180 -0.79 11.50 12.07
CA ASN A 180 -1.63 10.32 12.34
C ASN A 180 -1.86 9.47 11.07
N TYR A 181 -0.83 9.43 10.23
CA TYR A 181 -0.83 8.76 8.95
C TYR A 181 -0.21 7.37 9.11
N GLY A 182 -0.59 6.42 8.27
CA GLY A 182 0.04 5.10 8.25
C GLY A 182 -0.97 3.96 8.18
N CYS A 183 -0.57 2.79 8.64
CA CYS A 183 -1.31 1.55 8.46
C CYS A 183 -1.43 0.82 9.80
N GLU A 184 -2.56 0.17 10.08
CA GLU A 184 -2.80 -0.65 11.29
C GLU A 184 -1.82 -1.84 11.42
N THR A 185 -1.14 -2.19 10.32
CA THR A 185 -0.16 -3.28 10.26
C THR A 185 0.95 -3.10 11.30
N TYR A 186 1.52 -1.91 11.39
CA TYR A 186 2.62 -1.63 12.31
C TYR A 186 2.05 -1.03 13.60
N MET A 187 2.05 -1.85 14.65
CA MET A 187 1.62 -1.38 15.97
C MET A 187 2.72 -0.50 16.55
N PHE A 188 2.33 0.71 16.93
CA PHE A 188 3.19 1.61 17.67
C PHE A 188 2.64 1.74 19.08
N ASP A 189 3.53 1.69 20.06
CA ASP A 189 3.15 1.98 21.43
C ASP A 189 2.63 3.43 21.54
N MET A 190 1.42 3.58 22.06
CA MET A 190 0.73 4.87 22.13
C MET A 190 1.44 5.83 23.09
N LYS A 191 2.07 5.32 24.17
CA LYS A 191 2.84 6.17 25.09
C LYS A 191 4.04 6.78 24.38
N THR A 192 4.78 5.96 23.64
CA THR A 192 5.93 6.38 22.84
C THR A 192 5.52 7.42 21.78
N LEU A 193 4.40 7.21 21.08
CA LEU A 193 3.88 8.17 20.10
C LEU A 193 3.55 9.53 20.74
N TRP A 194 2.87 9.53 21.90
CA TRP A 194 2.51 10.76 22.60
C TRP A 194 3.73 11.50 23.12
N TYR A 195 4.67 10.77 23.72
CA TYR A 195 5.93 11.34 24.19
C TYR A 195 6.64 12.10 23.06
N LEU A 196 6.79 11.49 21.88
CA LEU A 196 7.45 12.13 20.75
C LEU A 196 6.68 13.32 20.19
N ARG A 197 5.34 13.24 20.11
CA ARG A 197 4.52 14.39 19.69
C ARG A 197 4.75 15.59 20.60
N ILE A 198 4.81 15.35 21.91
CA ILE A 198 5.08 16.38 22.91
C ILE A 198 6.51 16.90 22.75
N SER A 199 7.52 16.04 22.60
CA SER A 199 8.91 16.46 22.38
C SER A 199 9.06 17.33 21.14
N ILE A 200 8.42 16.96 20.02
CA ILE A 200 8.44 17.74 18.78
C ILE A 200 7.76 19.09 18.99
N LEU A 201 6.63 19.14 19.69
CA LEU A 201 5.95 20.39 20.03
C LEU A 201 6.86 21.32 20.85
N PHE A 202 7.55 20.80 21.87
CA PHE A 202 8.50 21.58 22.67
C PHE A 202 9.65 22.13 21.83
N ILE A 203 10.22 21.33 20.92
CA ILE A 203 11.30 21.76 20.01
C ILE A 203 10.80 22.90 19.10
N LEU A 204 9.59 22.78 18.55
CA LEU A 204 8.99 23.81 17.70
C LEU A 204 8.74 25.11 18.48
N LEU A 205 8.15 25.02 19.68
CA LEU A 205 7.92 26.18 20.54
C LEU A 205 9.22 26.88 20.94
N TYR A 206 10.25 26.11 21.31
CA TYR A 206 11.58 26.65 21.60
C TYR A 206 12.17 27.39 20.40
N SER A 207 12.12 26.77 19.21
CA SER A 207 12.65 27.38 17.97
C SER A 207 11.95 28.68 17.60
N ILE A 208 10.63 28.76 17.80
CA ILE A 208 9.86 30.00 17.61
C ILE A 208 10.31 31.06 18.63
N SER A 209 10.41 30.70 19.91
CA SER A 209 10.83 31.65 20.96
C SER A 209 12.24 32.20 20.73
N ALA A 210 13.17 31.36 20.28
CA ALA A 210 14.55 31.74 19.98
C ALA A 210 14.68 32.66 18.75
N ASN A 211 13.74 32.60 17.82
CA ASN A 211 13.68 33.48 16.65
C ASN A 211 12.94 34.81 16.92
N VAL A 212 12.06 34.87 17.92
CA VAL A 212 11.39 36.13 18.34
C VAL A 212 12.29 36.99 19.22
N LEU A 213 13.27 36.39 19.89
CA LEU A 213 14.25 37.09 20.74
C LEU A 213 15.50 37.58 19.99
N LYS A 214 15.56 37.37 18.67
CA LYS A 214 16.59 37.92 17.77
C LYS A 214 15.99 39.06 16.96
#